data_AF-B5U8Q3-F1
#
_entry.id   AF-B5U8Q3-F1
#
_cell.length_a   1.000
_cell.length_b   1.000
_cell.length_c   1.000
_cell.angle_alpha   90.00
_cell.angle_beta   90.00
_cell.angle_gamma   90.00
#
_symmetry.space_group_name_H-M   'P 1'
#
loop_
_entity.id
_entity.type
_entity.pdbx_description
1 polymer ?
#
loop_
_entity_poly.entity_id
_entity_poly.type
_entity_poly.pdbx_seq_one_letter_code
_entity_poly.pdbx_strand_id
1 'polypeptide(L)'
;MVSRQYFDLVEIATLDFVKKVHRRMFGKTWRWAGQFRTSNKNIGVDWVGIPVELRVLVDDLRYQLKNKSYPLDELAVRFHHRLVAVHPFVNGNGRHARLMTDILLLSQGEKRFSWGRAEDLIVKSPVRKKYISALRAADKLDYAPLLTFVKER
;
A
#
# COMPACT_ATOMS: atom_id res chain seq x y z
N MET A 1 -1.08 14.48 -26.19
CA MET A 1 -0.43 13.17 -25.93
C MET A 1 0.14 13.24 -24.51
N VAL A 2 -0.55 12.68 -23.51
CA VAL A 2 -0.06 12.72 -22.12
C VAL A 2 1.07 11.71 -22.02
N SER A 3 2.30 12.20 -21.86
CA SER A 3 3.46 11.36 -21.60
C SER A 3 3.13 10.44 -20.43
N ARG A 4 3.23 9.11 -20.64
CA ARG A 4 3.22 8.15 -19.54
C ARG A 4 4.50 8.41 -18.74
N GLN A 5 4.37 9.13 -17.64
CA GLN A 5 5.44 9.26 -16.69
C GLN A 5 5.58 7.90 -15.99
N TYR A 6 6.48 7.05 -16.50
CA TYR A 6 6.94 5.88 -15.78
C TYR A 6 7.74 6.40 -14.59
N PHE A 7 7.26 6.12 -13.37
CA PHE A 7 8.00 6.51 -12.18
C PHE A 7 9.20 5.59 -12.00
N ASP A 8 10.38 6.16 -11.76
CA ASP A 8 11.55 5.39 -11.36
C ASP A 8 11.33 4.81 -9.95
N LEU A 9 11.84 3.60 -9.70
CA LEU A 9 11.87 2.97 -8.39
C LEU A 9 12.55 3.86 -7.33
N VAL A 10 13.59 4.58 -7.74
CA VAL A 10 14.28 5.55 -6.88
C VAL A 10 13.31 6.63 -6.38
N GLU A 11 12.35 7.04 -7.21
CA GLU A 11 11.36 8.05 -6.89
C GLU A 11 10.22 7.50 -6.01
N ILE A 12 9.66 6.33 -6.33
CA ILE A 12 8.44 5.83 -5.65
C ILE A 12 8.70 5.26 -4.26
N ALA A 13 9.88 4.70 -4.02
CA ALA A 13 10.23 4.04 -2.76
C ALA A 13 10.81 5.04 -1.73
N THR A 14 10.16 6.18 -1.55
CA THR A 14 10.59 7.23 -0.60
C THR A 14 9.46 7.63 0.34
N LEU A 15 9.81 8.08 1.55
CA LEU A 15 8.84 8.64 2.50
C LEU A 15 8.12 9.85 1.89
N ASP A 16 8.84 10.68 1.14
CA ASP A 16 8.27 11.86 0.48
C ASP A 16 7.26 11.47 -0.59
N PHE A 17 7.52 10.40 -1.35
CA PHE A 17 6.53 9.89 -2.29
C PHE A 17 5.30 9.32 -1.59
N VAL A 18 5.49 8.56 -0.50
CA VAL A 18 4.39 8.08 0.36
C VAL A 18 3.50 9.24 0.81
N LYS A 19 4.10 10.32 1.32
CA LYS A 19 3.38 11.55 1.72
C LYS A 19 2.73 12.26 0.54
N LYS A 20 3.43 12.39 -0.60
CA LYS A 20 2.99 13.06 -1.82
C LYS A 20 1.74 12.39 -2.41
N VAL A 21 1.72 11.06 -2.47
CA VAL A 21 0.55 10.31 -2.95
C VAL A 21 -0.65 10.57 -2.05
N HIS A 22 -0.49 10.47 -0.73
CA HIS A 22 -1.59 10.76 0.19
C HIS A 22 -2.09 12.21 0.08
N ARG A 23 -1.17 13.19 -0.05
CA ARG A 23 -1.54 14.60 -0.26
C ARG A 23 -2.31 14.80 -1.57
N ARG A 24 -1.90 14.16 -2.66
CA ARG A 24 -2.62 14.24 -3.94
C ARG A 24 -4.01 13.61 -3.87
N MET A 25 -4.15 12.50 -3.15
CA MET A 25 -5.44 11.83 -2.98
C MET A 25 -6.44 12.66 -2.16
N PHE A 26 -5.98 13.31 -1.09
CA PHE A 26 -6.89 13.85 -0.07
C PHE A 26 -6.67 15.33 0.28
N GLY A 27 -5.75 16.02 -0.38
CA GLY A 27 -5.39 17.42 -0.05
C GLY A 27 -6.50 18.44 -0.25
N LYS A 28 -7.50 18.14 -1.07
CA LYS A 28 -8.72 18.96 -1.21
C LYS A 28 -9.78 18.66 -0.14
N THR A 29 -9.61 17.59 0.63
CA THR A 29 -10.58 17.12 1.65
C THR A 29 -10.06 17.35 3.06
N TRP A 30 -8.77 17.10 3.31
CA TRP A 30 -8.16 17.18 4.63
C TRP A 30 -6.92 18.07 4.64
N ARG A 31 -6.89 19.05 5.54
CA ARG A 31 -5.73 19.95 5.71
C ARG A 31 -4.44 19.20 6.08
N TRP A 32 -4.57 18.09 6.80
CA TRP A 32 -3.44 17.26 7.23
C TRP A 32 -3.00 16.24 6.16
N ALA A 33 -3.56 16.25 4.95
CA ALA A 33 -3.22 15.26 3.94
C ALA A 33 -1.72 15.25 3.60
N GLY A 34 -1.10 14.07 3.74
CA GLY A 34 0.34 13.87 3.54
C GLY A 34 1.17 14.14 4.79
N GLN A 35 0.54 14.45 5.93
CA GLN A 35 1.18 14.48 7.24
C GLN A 35 0.91 13.19 8.00
N PHE A 36 1.94 12.62 8.62
CA PHE A 36 1.76 11.44 9.46
C PHE A 36 0.90 11.78 10.68
N ARG A 37 0.20 10.78 11.21
CA ARG A 37 -0.54 10.94 12.47
C ARG A 37 0.43 11.19 13.63
N THR A 38 -0.01 11.98 14.59
CA THR A 38 0.75 12.34 15.80
C THR A 38 0.11 11.78 17.07
N SER A 39 -0.70 10.73 16.92
CA SER A 39 -1.34 10.01 18.01
C SER A 39 -1.53 8.55 17.66
N ASN A 40 -1.57 7.71 18.69
CA ASN A 40 -1.85 6.28 18.52
C ASN A 40 -3.30 6.02 18.13
N LYS A 41 -3.50 4.94 17.38
CA LYS A 41 -4.79 4.40 16.95
C LYS A 41 -4.85 2.93 17.33
N ASN A 42 -6.04 2.34 17.31
CA ASN A 42 -6.23 0.91 17.61
C ASN A 42 -5.62 -0.03 16.55
N ILE A 43 -5.03 0.53 15.50
CA ILE A 43 -4.36 -0.16 14.40
C ILE A 43 -3.13 0.66 13.98
N GLY A 44 -2.08 -0.02 13.53
CA GLY A 44 -0.82 0.63 13.20
C GLY A 44 0.26 0.43 14.26
N VAL A 45 1.47 0.84 13.91
CA VAL A 45 2.63 0.91 14.83
C VAL A 45 2.49 2.11 15.79
N ASP A 46 3.43 2.32 16.72
CA ASP A 46 3.46 3.58 17.47
C ASP A 46 3.67 4.77 16.51
N TRP A 47 2.93 5.87 16.71
CA TRP A 47 3.01 7.04 15.85
C TRP A 47 4.43 7.64 15.76
N VAL A 48 5.21 7.55 16.85
CA VAL A 48 6.60 8.01 16.88
C VAL A 48 7.49 7.15 15.96
N GLY A 49 7.15 5.87 15.82
CA GLY A 49 7.88 4.91 14.99
C GLY A 49 7.56 4.95 13.50
N ILE A 50 6.47 5.63 13.08
CA ILE A 50 6.02 5.65 11.66
C ILE A 50 7.15 5.99 10.68
N PRO A 51 7.98 7.03 10.88
CA PRO A 51 9.03 7.36 9.92
C PRO A 51 10.07 6.24 9.78
N VAL A 52 10.41 5.57 10.88
CA VAL A 52 11.39 4.48 10.91
C VAL A 52 10.82 3.26 10.18
N GLU A 53 9.61 2.85 10.53
CA GLU A 53 8.94 1.68 9.93
C GLU A 53 8.70 1.87 8.42
N LEU A 54 8.32 3.08 7.99
CA LEU A 54 8.22 3.39 6.57
C LEU A 54 9.58 3.37 5.87
N ARG A 55 10.65 3.82 6.55
CA ARG A 55 11.99 3.81 5.97
C ARG A 55 12.43 2.37 5.70
N VAL A 56 12.30 1.51 6.70
CA VAL A 56 12.57 0.06 6.59
C VAL A 56 11.74 -0.54 5.45
N LEU A 57 10.43 -0.30 5.42
CA LEU A 57 9.54 -0.85 4.39
C LEU A 57 9.99 -0.52 2.96
N VAL A 58 10.31 0.75 2.69
CA VAL A 58 10.67 1.14 1.32
C VAL A 58 12.11 0.79 0.96
N ASP A 59 13.02 0.68 1.94
CA ASP A 59 14.38 0.20 1.70
C ASP A 59 14.38 -1.32 1.45
N ASP A 60 13.56 -2.08 2.17
CA ASP A 60 13.28 -3.49 1.86
C ASP A 60 12.72 -3.65 0.45
N LEU A 61 11.74 -2.83 0.06
CA LEU A 61 11.17 -2.87 -1.29
C LEU A 61 12.25 -2.68 -2.36
N ARG A 62 13.12 -1.67 -2.19
CA ARG A 62 14.23 -1.41 -3.12
C ARG A 62 15.16 -2.61 -3.22
N TYR A 63 15.55 -3.16 -2.07
CA TYR A 63 16.44 -4.32 -2.01
C TYR A 63 15.80 -5.55 -2.67
N GLN A 64 14.55 -5.87 -2.33
CA GLN A 64 13.84 -7.05 -2.82
C GLN A 64 13.55 -6.98 -4.31
N LEU A 65 13.24 -5.79 -4.85
CA LEU A 65 13.12 -5.57 -6.30
C LEU A 65 14.45 -5.79 -7.00
N LYS A 66 15.52 -5.15 -6.52
CA LYS A 66 16.86 -5.24 -7.13
C LYS A 66 17.35 -6.68 -7.17
N ASN A 67 17.13 -7.44 -6.11
CA ASN A 67 17.61 -8.81 -5.97
C ASN A 67 16.59 -9.87 -6.41
N LYS A 68 15.42 -9.47 -6.93
CA LYS A 68 14.33 -10.37 -7.33
C LYS A 68 14.00 -11.41 -6.24
N SER A 69 13.97 -10.96 -4.99
CA SER A 69 13.80 -11.86 -3.83
C SER A 69 12.47 -12.60 -3.83
N TYR A 70 11.47 -12.06 -4.54
CA TYR A 70 10.15 -12.67 -4.75
C TYR A 70 9.67 -12.41 -6.18
N PRO A 71 8.72 -13.21 -6.69
CA PRO A 71 7.86 -12.81 -7.79
C PRO A 71 7.23 -11.43 -7.54
N LEU A 72 7.08 -10.62 -8.59
CA LEU A 72 6.69 -9.22 -8.46
C LEU A 72 5.30 -9.02 -7.83
N ASP A 73 4.36 -9.92 -8.14
CA ASP A 73 3.03 -9.94 -7.56
C ASP A 73 3.04 -10.23 -6.05
N GLU A 74 3.85 -11.19 -5.62
CA GLU A 74 4.07 -11.48 -4.20
C GLU A 74 4.74 -10.30 -3.49
N LEU A 75 5.77 -9.71 -4.10
CA LEU A 75 6.42 -8.52 -3.55
C LEU A 75 5.44 -7.36 -3.38
N ALA A 76 4.60 -7.10 -4.39
CA ALA A 76 3.58 -6.06 -4.35
C ALA A 76 2.54 -6.32 -3.24
N VAL A 77 2.11 -7.58 -3.04
CA VAL A 77 1.20 -7.97 -1.97
C VAL A 77 1.82 -7.79 -0.58
N ARG A 78 3.08 -8.19 -0.40
CA ARG A 78 3.81 -8.02 0.86
C ARG A 78 4.00 -6.53 1.18
N PHE A 79 4.38 -5.73 0.19
CA PHE A 79 4.48 -4.27 0.33
C PHE A 79 3.15 -3.64 0.73
N HIS A 80 2.06 -4.01 0.05
CA HIS A 80 0.70 -3.56 0.37
C HIS A 80 0.33 -3.85 1.82
N HIS A 81 0.47 -5.11 2.24
CA HIS A 81 0.14 -5.56 3.60
C HIS A 81 0.93 -4.80 4.66
N ARG A 82 2.26 -4.70 4.49
CA ARG A 82 3.10 -3.96 5.43
C ARG A 82 2.76 -2.47 5.48
N LEU A 83 2.46 -1.82 4.36
CA LEU A 83 2.06 -0.42 4.35
C LEU A 83 0.73 -0.18 5.09
N VAL A 84 -0.24 -1.11 4.94
CA VAL A 84 -1.48 -1.09 5.71
C VAL A 84 -1.21 -1.27 7.20
N ALA A 85 -0.28 -2.17 7.56
CA ALA A 85 0.11 -2.45 8.94
C ALA A 85 0.84 -1.30 9.63
N VAL A 86 1.64 -0.50 8.90
CA VAL A 86 2.26 0.72 9.46
C VAL A 86 1.20 1.78 9.79
N HIS A 87 0.18 1.92 8.95
CA HIS A 87 -0.95 2.85 9.15
C HIS A 87 -0.52 4.32 9.40
N PRO A 88 0.22 4.95 8.46
CA PRO A 88 0.95 6.20 8.72
C PRO A 88 0.08 7.46 8.86
N PHE A 89 -1.14 7.47 8.32
CA PHE A 89 -2.01 8.64 8.27
C PHE A 89 -3.22 8.52 9.20
N VAL A 90 -3.90 9.63 9.49
CA VAL A 90 -5.11 9.64 10.33
C VAL A 90 -6.26 8.85 9.70
N ASN A 91 -6.41 8.92 8.38
CA ASN A 91 -7.40 8.15 7.60
C ASN A 91 -6.86 7.96 6.18
N GLY A 92 -7.49 7.10 5.38
CA GLY A 92 -7.13 6.89 3.97
C GLY A 92 -6.10 5.78 3.73
N ASN A 93 -5.51 5.20 4.79
CA ASN A 93 -4.40 4.24 4.70
C ASN A 93 -4.68 3.05 3.76
N GLY A 94 -5.84 2.40 3.86
CA GLY A 94 -6.17 1.28 2.97
C GLY A 94 -6.30 1.67 1.49
N ARG A 95 -6.85 2.85 1.20
CA ARG A 95 -6.96 3.39 -0.18
C ARG A 95 -5.58 3.80 -0.71
N HIS A 96 -4.79 4.42 0.14
CA HIS A 96 -3.43 4.84 -0.15
C HIS A 96 -2.52 3.65 -0.43
N ALA A 97 -2.55 2.60 0.40
CA ALA A 97 -1.74 1.40 0.19
C ALA A 97 -2.06 0.67 -1.12
N ARG A 98 -3.35 0.55 -1.48
CA ARG A 98 -3.75 0.00 -2.78
C ARG A 98 -3.20 0.82 -3.95
N LEU A 99 -3.33 2.14 -3.90
CA LEU A 99 -2.82 3.01 -4.96
C LEU A 99 -1.28 2.95 -5.05
N MET A 100 -0.57 2.94 -3.92
CA MET A 100 0.89 2.77 -3.89
C MET A 100 1.31 1.45 -4.53
N THR A 101 0.55 0.38 -4.28
CA THR A 101 0.78 -0.96 -4.86
C THR A 101 0.52 -0.96 -6.38
N ASP A 102 -0.56 -0.30 -6.82
CA ASP A 102 -0.84 -0.14 -8.25
C ASP A 102 0.24 0.69 -8.96
N ILE A 103 0.77 1.73 -8.31
CA ILE A 103 1.89 2.52 -8.83
C ILE A 103 3.14 1.66 -8.95
N LEU A 104 3.45 0.85 -7.95
CA LEU A 104 4.57 -0.09 -7.97
C LEU A 104 4.45 -1.05 -9.17
N LEU A 105 3.32 -1.74 -9.33
CA LEU A 105 3.11 -2.67 -10.45
C LEU A 105 3.26 -1.96 -11.81
N LEU A 106 2.61 -0.81 -11.98
CA LEU A 106 2.71 -0.03 -13.22
C LEU A 106 4.13 0.46 -13.52
N SER A 107 4.90 0.82 -12.49
CA SER A 107 6.32 1.22 -12.65
C SER A 107 7.18 0.09 -13.19
N GLN A 108 6.80 -1.16 -12.92
CA GLN A 108 7.49 -2.36 -13.38
C GLN A 108 6.93 -2.90 -14.70
N GLY A 109 6.02 -2.16 -15.37
CA GLY A 109 5.41 -2.57 -16.63
C GLY A 109 4.26 -3.57 -16.47
N GLU A 110 3.85 -3.89 -15.24
CA GLU A 110 2.76 -4.82 -14.96
C GLU A 110 1.39 -4.16 -14.90
N LYS A 111 0.33 -4.98 -15.01
CA LYS A 111 -1.05 -4.52 -14.82
C LYS A 111 -1.36 -4.37 -13.33
N ARG A 112 -2.29 -3.46 -13.01
CA ARG A 112 -2.84 -3.32 -11.65
C ARG A 112 -3.57 -4.58 -11.23
N PHE A 113 -3.62 -4.82 -9.92
CA PHE A 113 -4.49 -5.82 -9.34
C PHE A 113 -5.97 -5.48 -9.58
N SER A 114 -6.82 -6.51 -9.64
CA SER A 114 -8.26 -6.35 -9.74
C SER A 114 -8.90 -6.05 -8.39
N TRP A 115 -8.19 -6.33 -7.28
CA TRP A 115 -8.64 -6.11 -5.91
C TRP A 115 -9.99 -6.78 -5.61
N GLY A 116 -10.26 -7.95 -6.20
CA GLY A 116 -11.53 -8.67 -6.08
C GLY A 116 -12.71 -8.01 -6.82
N ARG A 117 -12.43 -7.19 -7.85
CA ARG A 117 -13.38 -6.55 -8.78
C ARG A 117 -14.42 -5.57 -8.18
N ALA A 118 -14.05 -4.85 -7.12
CA ALA A 118 -14.56 -3.51 -6.80
C ALA A 118 -16.09 -3.33 -6.60
N GLU A 119 -16.76 -4.23 -5.89
CA GLU A 119 -17.85 -3.78 -5.01
C GLU A 119 -17.21 -3.01 -3.85
N ASP A 120 -17.76 -1.85 -3.51
CA ASP A 120 -17.07 -0.81 -2.76
C ASP A 120 -16.38 -1.34 -1.48
N LEU A 121 -15.04 -1.45 -1.53
CA LEU A 121 -14.21 -1.77 -0.35
C LEU A 121 -14.32 -0.69 0.73
N ILE A 122 -14.96 0.44 0.46
CA ILE A 122 -15.28 1.49 1.42
C ILE A 122 -16.52 1.12 2.23
N VAL A 123 -17.53 0.49 1.61
CA VAL A 123 -18.77 0.06 2.27
C VAL A 123 -18.58 -1.33 2.90
N LYS A 124 -19.37 -1.64 3.93
CA LYS A 124 -19.41 -2.99 4.51
C LYS A 124 -20.00 -3.97 3.47
N SER A 125 -19.15 -4.54 2.63
CA SER A 125 -19.51 -5.55 1.63
C SER A 125 -18.91 -6.92 1.99
N PRO A 126 -19.45 -8.03 1.44
CA PRO A 126 -18.81 -9.33 1.50
C PRO A 126 -17.36 -9.30 0.98
N VAL A 127 -17.11 -8.54 -0.09
CA VAL A 127 -15.77 -8.33 -0.66
C VAL A 127 -14.83 -7.68 0.36
N ARG A 128 -15.29 -6.66 1.08
CA ARG A 128 -14.50 -6.04 2.17
C ARG A 128 -14.20 -7.03 3.29
N LYS A 129 -15.16 -7.88 3.68
CA LYS A 129 -14.91 -8.91 4.70
C LYS A 129 -13.83 -9.88 4.24
N LYS A 130 -13.90 -10.35 2.99
CA LYS A 130 -12.88 -11.24 2.40
C LYS A 130 -11.50 -10.61 2.39
N TYR A 131 -11.41 -9.35 1.97
CA TYR A 131 -10.17 -8.57 2.00
C TYR A 131 -9.57 -8.47 3.41
N ILE A 132 -10.40 -8.14 4.41
CA ILE A 132 -9.94 -8.04 5.81
C ILE A 132 -9.48 -9.40 6.34
N SER A 133 -10.21 -10.48 6.03
CA SER A 133 -9.80 -11.84 6.41
C SER A 133 -8.46 -12.22 5.77
N ALA A 134 -8.24 -11.85 4.51
CA ALA A 134 -6.98 -12.08 3.82
C ALA A 134 -5.81 -11.28 4.44
N LEU A 135 -6.04 -10.02 4.84
CA LEU A 135 -5.05 -9.26 5.61
C LEU A 135 -4.71 -9.92 6.96
N ARG A 136 -5.71 -10.44 7.67
CA ARG A 136 -5.51 -11.15 8.95
C ARG A 136 -4.73 -12.45 8.81
N ALA A 137 -4.85 -13.13 7.67
CA ALA A 137 -4.00 -14.28 7.35
C ALA A 137 -2.55 -13.82 7.11
N ALA A 138 -2.38 -12.72 6.36
CA ALA A 138 -1.06 -12.14 6.11
C ALA A 138 -0.37 -11.60 7.39
N ASP A 139 -1.14 -11.17 8.41
CA ASP A 139 -0.60 -10.84 9.74
C ASP A 139 0.10 -12.04 10.41
N LYS A 140 -0.26 -13.27 10.01
CA LYS A 140 0.35 -14.53 10.45
C LYS A 140 1.37 -15.09 9.44
N LEU A 141 1.84 -14.25 8.52
CA LEU A 141 2.76 -14.58 7.42
C LEU A 141 2.17 -15.51 6.34
N ASP A 142 0.86 -15.79 6.38
CA ASP A 142 0.16 -16.50 5.32
C ASP A 142 -0.38 -15.50 4.27
N TYR A 143 0.42 -15.27 3.22
CA TYR A 143 0.08 -14.36 2.14
C TYR A 143 -0.80 -14.98 1.05
N ALA A 144 -1.00 -16.30 1.05
CA ALA A 144 -1.71 -17.00 -0.04
C ALA A 144 -3.17 -16.52 -0.21
N PRO A 145 -3.96 -16.28 0.87
CA PRO A 145 -5.30 -15.73 0.75
C PRO A 145 -5.31 -14.33 0.13
N LEU A 146 -4.33 -13.49 0.48
CA LEU A 146 -4.24 -12.12 -0.03
C LEU A 146 -3.79 -12.10 -1.50
N LEU A 147 -2.83 -12.93 -1.86
CA LEU A 147 -2.40 -13.13 -3.26
C LEU A 147 -3.55 -13.57 -4.15
N THR A 148 -4.36 -14.51 -3.68
CA THR A 148 -5.58 -14.95 -4.39
C THR A 148 -6.55 -13.77 -4.52
N PHE A 149 -6.91 -13.14 -3.40
CA PHE A 149 -7.89 -12.04 -3.37
C PHE A 149 -7.55 -10.90 -4.34
N VAL A 150 -6.30 -10.43 -4.38
CA VAL A 150 -5.95 -9.25 -5.20
C VAL A 150 -6.03 -9.52 -6.70
N LYS A 151 -6.01 -10.79 -7.12
CA LYS A 151 -6.08 -11.22 -8.53
C LYS A 151 -7.46 -11.74 -8.94
N GLU A 152 -8.37 -11.95 -8.00
CA GLU A 152 -9.72 -12.45 -8.27
C GLU A 152 -10.45 -11.55 -9.27
N ARG A 153 -11.02 -12.17 -10.30
CA ARG A 153 -11.71 -11.51 -11.40
C ARG A 153 -13.21 -11.65 -11.28
#